data_AF-A0A377DNX0-F1
#
_entry.id   AF-A0A377DNX0-F1
#
_cell.length_a   1.000
_cell.length_b   1.000
_cell.length_c   1.000
_cell.angle_alpha   90.00
_cell.angle_beta   90.00
_cell.angle_gamma   90.00
#
_symmetry.space_group_name_H-M   'P 1'
#
loop_
_entity.id
_entity.type
_entity.pdbx_description
1 polymer ?
#
loop_
_entity_poly.entity_id
_entity_poly.type
_entity_poly.pdbx_seq_one_letter_code
_entity_poly.pdbx_strand_id
1 'polypeptide(L)'
;MIVETHSAASVCAMVRAGVGVSVVNPLTALDYAASGLVVRRFSIAVPFTVSLIRPLHRPSSALVQAFSGHLQAGLPKLVTSLDAILSSATTA
;
A
#
# COMPACT_ATOMS: atom_id res chain seq x y z
N MET A 1 -22.77 -14.03 1.43
CA MET A 1 -21.93 -14.66 0.38
C MET A 1 -20.50 -14.24 0.64
N ILE A 2 -19.54 -15.17 0.67
CA ILE A 2 -18.11 -14.88 0.80
C ILE A 2 -17.50 -15.02 -0.61
N VAL A 3 -16.69 -14.05 -1.02
CA VAL A 3 -15.99 -14.07 -2.31
C VAL A 3 -14.50 -13.99 -2.04
N GLU A 4 -13.74 -14.92 -2.63
CA GLU A 4 -12.31 -15.07 -2.38
C GLU A 4 -11.53 -14.95 -3.69
N THR A 5 -10.37 -14.29 -3.62
CA THR A 5 -9.44 -14.17 -4.73
C THR A 5 -8.04 -13.87 -4.20
N HIS A 6 -7.02 -14.30 -4.94
CA HIS A 6 -5.63 -14.01 -4.62
C HIS A 6 -5.15 -12.65 -5.16
N SER A 7 -5.99 -11.94 -5.91
CA SER A 7 -5.64 -10.65 -6.52
C SER A 7 -6.22 -9.48 -5.73
N ALA A 8 -5.34 -8.64 -5.17
CA ALA A 8 -5.74 -7.43 -4.46
C ALA A 8 -6.48 -6.44 -5.40
N ALA A 9 -6.08 -6.37 -6.68
CA ALA A 9 -6.78 -5.59 -7.69
C ALA A 9 -8.23 -6.08 -7.90
N SER A 10 -8.43 -7.39 -7.94
CA SER A 10 -9.77 -7.99 -8.05
C SER A 10 -10.60 -7.71 -6.80
N VAL A 11 -10.00 -7.81 -5.60
CA VAL A 11 -10.66 -7.40 -4.34
C VAL A 11 -11.13 -5.95 -4.43
N CYS A 12 -10.24 -5.02 -4.78
CA CYS A 12 -10.56 -3.60 -4.90
C CYS A 12 -11.68 -3.36 -5.93
N ALA A 13 -11.65 -4.02 -7.08
CA ALA A 13 -12.71 -3.91 -8.09
C ALA A 13 -14.07 -4.41 -7.57
N MET A 14 -14.10 -5.51 -6.82
CA MET A 14 -15.34 -6.04 -6.24
C MET A 14 -15.90 -5.11 -5.14
N VAL A 15 -15.05 -4.55 -4.28
CA VAL A 15 -15.46 -3.55 -3.29
C VAL A 15 -16.05 -2.32 -3.98
N ARG A 16 -15.41 -1.83 -5.05
CA ARG A 16 -15.95 -0.72 -5.88
C ARG A 16 -17.30 -1.06 -6.50
N ALA A 17 -17.52 -2.31 -6.89
CA ALA A 17 -18.78 -2.80 -7.44
C ALA A 17 -19.87 -3.04 -6.37
N GLY A 18 -19.59 -2.73 -5.10
CA GLY A 18 -20.56 -2.86 -4.01
C GLY A 18 -20.73 -4.29 -3.47
N VAL A 19 -19.81 -5.20 -3.80
CA VAL A 19 -19.87 -6.61 -3.33
C VAL A 19 -19.65 -6.71 -1.82
N GLY A 20 -18.92 -5.76 -1.21
CA GLY A 20 -18.67 -5.73 0.22
C GLY A 20 -17.50 -4.83 0.60
N VAL A 21 -16.84 -5.14 1.71
CA VAL A 21 -15.63 -4.46 2.22
C VAL A 21 -14.48 -5.46 2.34
N SER A 22 -13.24 -4.98 2.33
CA SER A 22 -12.06 -5.82 2.52
C SER A 22 -10.92 -5.06 3.20
N VAL A 23 -10.02 -5.81 3.82
CA VAL A 23 -8.76 -5.30 4.37
C VAL A 23 -7.66 -5.60 3.38
N VAL A 24 -6.96 -4.57 2.92
CA VAL A 24 -5.84 -4.68 1.98
C VAL A 24 -4.59 -4.04 2.59
N ASN A 25 -3.43 -4.35 2.03
CA ASN A 25 -2.18 -3.70 2.42
C ASN A 25 -2.22 -2.19 2.04
N PRO A 26 -1.47 -1.33 2.76
CA PRO A 26 -1.53 0.12 2.56
C PRO A 26 -1.11 0.57 1.16
N LEU A 27 -0.19 -0.12 0.49
CA LEU A 27 0.25 0.26 -0.85
C LEU A 27 -0.86 0.08 -1.90
N THR A 28 -1.59 -1.04 -1.82
CA THR A 28 -2.77 -1.26 -2.66
C THR A 28 -3.87 -0.25 -2.34
N ALA A 29 -4.10 0.04 -1.06
CA ALA A 29 -5.08 1.07 -0.68
C ALA A 29 -4.72 2.43 -1.28
N LEU A 30 -3.45 2.81 -1.27
CA LEU A 30 -2.97 4.05 -1.86
C LEU A 30 -3.19 4.12 -3.37
N ASP A 31 -2.86 3.05 -4.09
CA ASP A 31 -3.04 2.96 -5.55
C ASP A 31 -4.52 3.10 -5.96
N TYR A 32 -5.43 2.53 -5.15
CA TYR A 32 -6.87 2.57 -5.43
C TYR A 32 -7.64 3.69 -4.73
N ALA A 33 -7.00 4.51 -3.90
CA ALA A 33 -7.67 5.60 -3.17
C ALA A 33 -8.34 6.60 -4.14
N ALA A 34 -7.69 6.88 -5.26
CA ALA A 34 -8.25 7.75 -6.31
C ALA A 34 -9.28 7.05 -7.23
N SER A 35 -9.47 5.74 -7.08
CA SER A 35 -10.34 4.92 -7.95
C SER A 35 -11.79 4.84 -7.45
N GLY A 36 -12.21 5.72 -6.53
CA GLY A 36 -13.57 5.71 -5.97
C GLY A 36 -13.77 4.69 -4.84
N LEU A 37 -12.69 4.21 -4.23
CA LEU A 37 -12.75 3.49 -2.96
C LEU A 37 -12.60 4.45 -1.78
N VAL A 38 -13.35 4.19 -0.72
CA VAL A 38 -13.16 4.87 0.58
C VAL A 38 -12.22 4.02 1.44
N VAL A 39 -11.12 4.61 1.89
CA VAL A 39 -10.16 3.97 2.79
C VAL A 39 -10.44 4.44 4.21
N ARG A 40 -10.56 3.53 5.19
CA ARG A 40 -10.85 3.86 6.59
C ARG A 40 -9.79 3.25 7.51
N ARG A 41 -9.52 3.92 8.65
CA ARG A 41 -8.62 3.38 9.68
C ARG A 41 -9.21 2.11 10.28
N PHE A 42 -8.37 1.08 10.43
CA PHE A 42 -8.72 -0.10 11.19
C PHE A 42 -8.55 0.16 12.69
N SER A 43 -9.42 -0.39 13.52
CA SER A 43 -9.46 -0.11 14.97
C SER A 43 -8.23 -0.61 15.71
N ILE A 44 -7.52 -1.58 15.14
CA ILE A 44 -6.26 -2.10 15.66
C ILE A 44 -5.13 -1.85 14.66
N ALA A 45 -3.92 -1.62 15.19
CA ALA A 45 -2.74 -1.51 14.36
C ALA A 45 -2.34 -2.89 13.80
N VAL A 46 -2.18 -2.99 12.49
CA VAL A 46 -1.62 -4.15 11.80
C VAL A 46 -0.36 -3.68 11.07
N PRO A 47 0.84 -3.91 11.63
CA PRO A 47 2.09 -3.45 11.03
C PRO A 47 2.32 -4.06 9.64
N PHE A 48 2.71 -3.24 8.67
CA PHE A 48 3.09 -3.68 7.33
C PHE A 48 4.54 -3.28 7.04
N THR A 49 5.41 -4.28 6.86
CA THR A 49 6.85 -4.06 6.66
C THR A 49 7.24 -4.26 5.20
N VAL A 50 7.90 -3.26 4.62
CA VAL A 50 8.52 -3.35 3.29
C VAL A 50 10.03 -3.49 3.47
N SER A 51 10.62 -4.48 2.81
CA SER A 51 12.05 -4.77 2.91
C SER A 51 12.75 -4.65 1.56
N LEU A 52 13.92 -4.00 1.55
CA LEU A 52 14.82 -3.98 0.39
C LEU A 52 15.82 -5.13 0.51
N ILE A 53 15.68 -6.15 -0.34
CA ILE A 53 16.53 -7.34 -0.30
C ILE A 53 17.72 -7.18 -1.25
N ARG A 54 18.93 -7.49 -0.76
CA ARG A 54 20.18 -7.44 -1.53
C ARG A 54 21.06 -8.66 -1.24
N PRO A 55 21.82 -9.19 -2.21
CA PRO A 55 22.74 -10.29 -1.96
C PRO A 55 23.88 -9.86 -1.01
N LEU A 56 24.14 -10.65 0.03
CA LEU A 56 25.19 -10.35 1.01
C LEU A 56 26.61 -10.62 0.49
N HIS A 57 26.76 -11.63 -0.36
CA HIS A 57 28.05 -12.12 -0.85
C HIS A 57 28.40 -11.67 -2.28
N ARG A 58 27.64 -10.71 -2.82
CA ARG A 58 27.91 -10.11 -4.13
C ARG A 58 28.23 -8.64 -3.95
N PRO A 59 29.35 -8.12 -4.48
CA PRO A 59 29.61 -6.70 -4.47
C PRO A 59 28.44 -5.95 -5.13
N SER A 60 27.90 -4.95 -4.44
CA SER A 60 26.85 -4.10 -5.01
C SER A 60 27.44 -3.20 -6.08
N SER A 61 26.71 -3.00 -7.18
CA SER A 61 27.07 -1.97 -8.16
C SER A 61 26.75 -0.57 -7.62
N ALA A 62 27.43 0.44 -8.19
CA ALA A 62 27.14 1.85 -7.91
C ALA A 62 25.68 2.19 -8.22
N LEU A 63 25.12 1.63 -9.30
CA LEU A 63 23.71 1.82 -9.66
C LEU A 63 22.75 1.24 -8.61
N VAL A 64 23.04 0.06 -8.05
CA VAL A 64 22.21 -0.54 -6.99
C VAL A 64 22.25 0.33 -5.73
N GLN A 65 23.41 0.88 -5.37
CA GLN A 65 23.52 1.79 -4.22
C GLN A 65 22.76 3.10 -4.47
N ALA A 66 22.94 3.70 -5.66
CA ALA A 66 22.23 4.92 -6.03
C ALA A 66 20.71 4.72 -6.01
N PHE A 67 20.22 3.63 -6.61
CA PHE A 67 18.79 3.30 -6.60
C PHE A 67 18.27 3.02 -5.19
N SER A 68 19.01 2.26 -4.38
CA SER A 68 18.64 1.99 -2.98
C SER A 68 18.51 3.29 -2.18
N GLY A 69 19.44 4.22 -2.36
CA GLY A 69 19.39 5.55 -1.73
C GLY A 69 18.19 6.37 -2.17
N HIS A 70 17.88 6.39 -3.48
CA HIS A 70 16.69 7.07 -3.99
C HIS A 70 15.39 6.46 -3.49
N LEU A 71 15.31 5.13 -3.42
CA LEU A 71 14.15 4.42 -2.89
C LEU A 71 13.91 4.80 -1.42
N GLN A 72 14.97 4.76 -0.60
CA GLN A 72 14.91 5.13 0.82
C GLN A 72 14.53 6.60 1.02
N ALA A 73 15.12 7.51 0.24
CA ALA A 73 14.78 8.94 0.27
C ALA A 73 13.34 9.23 -0.19
N GLY A 74 12.75 8.34 -0.98
CA GLY A 74 11.35 8.42 -1.42
C GLY A 74 10.33 7.96 -0.37
N LEU A 75 10.73 7.16 0.62
CA LEU A 75 9.80 6.56 1.60
C LEU A 75 8.94 7.58 2.36
N PRO A 76 9.47 8.73 2.83
CA PRO A 76 8.64 9.71 3.52
C PRO A 76 7.46 10.20 2.69
N LYS A 77 7.60 10.33 1.36
CA LYS A 77 6.51 10.76 0.48
C LYS A 77 5.35 9.76 0.50
N LEU A 78 5.68 8.46 0.49
CA LEU A 78 4.69 7.40 0.54
C LEU A 78 3.92 7.42 1.88
N VAL A 79 4.63 7.59 3.00
CA VAL A 79 4.01 7.70 4.33
C VAL A 79 3.06 8.90 4.38
N THR A 80 3.49 10.07 3.89
CA THR A 80 2.63 11.26 3.83
C THR A 80 1.37 11.02 3.00
N SER A 81 1.49 10.36 1.84
CA SER A 81 0.33 10.03 1.00
C SER A 81 -0.63 9.06 1.70
N LEU A 82 -0.10 8.08 2.44
CA LEU A 82 -0.91 7.15 3.23
C LEU A 82 -1.67 7.86 4.36
N ASP A 83 -1.02 8.78 5.07
CA ASP A 83 -1.68 9.56 6.12
C ASP A 83 -2.77 10.48 5.56
N ALA A 84 -2.54 11.06 4.37
CA ALA A 84 -3.52 11.90 3.69
C ALA A 84 -4.79 11.14 3.32
N ILE A 85 -4.69 9.93 2.73
CA ILE A 85 -5.87 9.13 2.37
C ILE A 85 -6.63 8.60 3.59
N LEU A 86 -5.95 8.41 4.72
CA LEU A 86 -6.59 8.01 5.98
C LEU A 86 -7.30 9.18 6.67
N SER A 87 -6.86 10.41 6.42
CA SER A 87 -7.43 11.62 7.01
C SER A 87 -8.62 12.16 6.23
N SER A 88 -8.62 12.03 4.90
CA SER A 88 -9.71 12.49 4.02
C SER A 88 -11.03 11.74 4.21
N ALA A 89 -10.97 10.53 4.78
CA ALA A 89 -12.16 9.72 4.99
C ALA A 89 -12.97 10.10 6.23
N THR A 90 -12.45 10.90 7.16
CA THR A 90 -13.14 11.22 8.43
C THR A 90 -14.38 12.11 8.25
N THR A 91 -14.60 12.69 7.07
CA THR A 91 -15.60 13.76 6.84
C THR A 91 -16.94 13.30 6.24
N ALA A 92 -17.24 11.99 6.21
CA ALA A 92 -18.52 11.47 5.72
C ALA A 92 -19.09 10.42 6.68
#